data_AF-A0A925RVE2-F1
#
_entry.id   AF-A0A925RVE2-F1
#
_cell.length_a   1.000
_cell.length_b   1.000
_cell.length_c   1.000
_cell.angle_alpha   90.00
_cell.angle_beta   90.00
_cell.angle_gamma   90.00
#
_symmetry.space_group_name_H-M   'P 1'
#
loop_
_entity.id
_entity.type
_entity.pdbx_description
1 polymer ?
#
loop_
_entity_poly.entity_id
_entity_poly.type
_entity_poly.pdbx_seq_one_letter_code
_entity_poly.pdbx_strand_id
1 'polypeptide(L)'
;AGHLKESAGEANIIVVADTDLLADMMWVRVQNLFGQRYAVAVANNGDFVANALDNLAGSSDLISVRGRQSFFRPFTRVDELRQRADQQLRATEQALNSKLQETEQKLMQLQAGRSDQGSLSLTPEQEQELLGFQQERNRVRKELREVRRSLDVGIDKLGTWLKIINVGLIPFLLSILAIAIAARRRRRLKASRITGATA
;
A
#
# COMPACT_ATOMS: atom_id res chain seq x y z
N ALA A 1 -60.02 -6.83 -11.62
CA ALA A 1 -59.29 -5.56 -11.41
C ALA A 1 -58.73 -5.10 -12.75
N GLY A 2 -58.96 -3.86 -13.15
CA GLY A 2 -58.55 -3.31 -14.46
C GLY A 2 -57.07 -2.92 -14.49
N HIS A 3 -56.44 -3.03 -15.66
CA HIS A 3 -55.08 -2.56 -15.89
C HIS A 3 -54.98 -1.04 -15.70
N LEU A 4 -54.01 -0.60 -14.90
CA LEU A 4 -53.64 0.81 -14.77
C LEU A 4 -52.57 1.13 -15.82
N LYS A 5 -52.87 2.08 -16.71
CA LYS A 5 -51.92 2.57 -17.73
C LYS A 5 -50.80 3.43 -17.14
N GLU A 6 -51.06 4.05 -15.99
CA GLU A 6 -50.14 4.97 -15.32
C GLU A 6 -50.12 4.69 -13.82
N SER A 7 -48.99 4.97 -13.19
CA SER A 7 -48.81 4.78 -11.75
C SER A 7 -49.65 5.80 -10.98
N ALA A 8 -50.32 5.35 -9.91
CA ALA A 8 -51.11 6.22 -9.03
C ALA A 8 -50.24 7.09 -8.09
N GLY A 9 -48.92 6.88 -8.07
CA GLY A 9 -47.95 7.65 -7.29
C GLY A 9 -46.51 7.39 -7.74
N GLU A 10 -45.54 7.93 -7.02
CA GLU A 10 -44.12 7.63 -7.27
C GLU A 10 -43.81 6.15 -7.02
N ALA A 11 -43.19 5.49 -7.99
CA ALA A 11 -42.85 4.07 -7.92
C ALA A 11 -41.34 3.89 -8.03
N ASN A 12 -40.74 3.20 -7.06
CA ASN A 12 -39.34 2.78 -7.12
C ASN A 12 -39.28 1.35 -7.68
N ILE A 13 -38.71 1.21 -8.88
CA ILE A 13 -38.63 -0.06 -9.59
C ILE A 13 -37.18 -0.30 -9.99
N ILE A 14 -36.64 -1.45 -9.59
CA ILE A 14 -35.32 -1.94 -10.02
C ILE A 14 -35.57 -3.15 -10.90
N VAL A 15 -35.19 -3.05 -12.18
CA VAL A 15 -35.31 -4.15 -13.15
C VAL A 15 -33.92 -4.69 -13.44
N VAL A 16 -33.72 -5.98 -13.18
CA VAL A 16 -32.50 -6.70 -13.50
C VAL A 16 -32.86 -7.75 -14.54
N ALA A 17 -32.20 -7.70 -15.71
CA ALA A 17 -32.52 -8.58 -16.83
C ALA A 17 -31.95 -10.00 -16.67
N ASP A 18 -30.93 -10.15 -15.84
CA ASP A 18 -30.22 -11.42 -15.62
C ASP A 18 -30.33 -11.86 -14.17
N THR A 19 -30.78 -13.11 -13.95
CA THR A 19 -30.95 -13.70 -12.62
C THR A 19 -29.67 -14.34 -12.08
N ASP A 20 -28.68 -14.58 -12.94
CA ASP A 20 -27.43 -15.27 -12.56
C ASP A 20 -26.64 -14.47 -11.52
N LEU A 21 -26.89 -13.16 -11.42
CA LEU A 21 -26.35 -12.28 -10.38
C LEU A 21 -26.61 -12.76 -8.94
N LEU A 22 -27.66 -13.56 -8.71
CA LEU A 22 -28.00 -14.11 -7.39
C LEU A 22 -27.34 -15.46 -7.09
N ALA A 23 -26.62 -16.06 -8.04
CA ALA A 23 -25.96 -17.34 -7.84
C ALA A 23 -24.76 -17.21 -6.89
N ASP A 24 -24.57 -18.20 -6.01
CA ASP A 24 -23.48 -18.24 -5.01
C ASP A 24 -22.09 -17.97 -5.60
N MET A 25 -21.80 -18.51 -6.77
CA MET A 25 -20.54 -18.29 -7.47
C MET A 25 -20.33 -16.85 -7.98
N MET A 26 -21.42 -16.10 -8.16
CA MET A 26 -21.43 -14.76 -8.74
C MET A 26 -21.27 -13.65 -7.70
N TRP A 27 -21.33 -13.97 -6.41
CA TRP A 27 -21.21 -12.97 -5.33
C TRP A 27 -20.28 -13.38 -4.19
N VAL A 28 -20.02 -14.67 -3.95
CA VAL A 28 -19.11 -15.14 -2.88
C VAL A 28 -18.26 -16.32 -3.36
N ARG A 29 -16.94 -16.19 -3.25
CA ARG A 29 -16.00 -17.31 -3.47
C ARG A 29 -15.46 -17.80 -2.13
N VAL A 30 -15.80 -19.02 -1.76
CA VAL A 30 -15.23 -19.67 -0.57
C VAL A 30 -13.92 -20.36 -0.95
N GLN A 31 -12.83 -19.98 -0.28
CA GLN A 31 -11.52 -20.60 -0.43
C GLN A 31 -11.15 -21.34 0.86
N ASN A 32 -10.56 -22.52 0.74
CA ASN A 32 -10.02 -23.25 1.89
C ASN A 32 -8.52 -22.95 2.00
N LEU A 33 -8.11 -22.30 3.09
CA LEU A 33 -6.71 -22.06 3.39
C LEU A 33 -6.40 -22.64 4.77
N PHE A 34 -5.46 -23.58 4.85
CA PHE A 34 -5.08 -24.26 6.10
C PHE A 34 -6.26 -24.87 6.88
N GLY A 35 -7.25 -25.44 6.17
CA GLY A 35 -8.44 -26.03 6.79
C GLY A 35 -9.50 -25.02 7.27
N GLN A 36 -9.26 -23.73 7.10
CA GLN A 36 -10.22 -22.67 7.39
C GLN A 36 -10.88 -22.17 6.10
N ARG A 37 -12.21 -22.04 6.14
CA ARG A 37 -13.04 -21.49 5.03
C ARG A 37 -13.01 -19.97 5.11
N TYR A 38 -12.50 -19.32 4.08
CA TYR A 38 -12.50 -17.87 3.91
C TYR A 38 -13.43 -17.48 2.77
N ALA A 39 -14.45 -16.68 3.05
CA ALA A 39 -15.37 -16.13 2.06
C ALA A 39 -14.83 -14.81 1.54
N VAL A 40 -14.61 -14.71 0.22
CA VAL A 40 -14.21 -13.46 -0.45
C VAL A 40 -15.39 -13.02 -1.31
N ALA A 41 -15.90 -11.82 -1.05
CA ALA A 41 -16.91 -11.21 -1.89
C ALA A 41 -16.34 -10.93 -3.29
N VAL A 42 -17.10 -11.27 -4.33
CA VAL A 42 -16.72 -11.08 -5.73
C VAL A 42 -17.79 -10.29 -6.45
N ALA A 43 -17.39 -9.47 -7.42
CA ALA A 43 -18.28 -8.70 -8.30
C ALA A 43 -19.26 -7.71 -7.63
N ASN A 44 -19.22 -7.54 -6.30
CA ASN A 44 -20.09 -6.64 -5.51
C ASN A 44 -21.61 -6.87 -5.75
N ASN A 45 -21.99 -8.05 -6.24
CA ASN A 45 -23.38 -8.39 -6.56
C ASN A 45 -24.25 -8.48 -5.29
N GLY A 46 -23.69 -8.97 -4.19
CA GLY A 46 -24.37 -8.98 -2.89
C GLY A 46 -24.60 -7.60 -2.31
N ASP A 47 -23.63 -6.70 -2.48
CA ASP A 47 -23.80 -5.31 -2.09
C ASP A 47 -24.91 -4.67 -2.92
N PHE A 48 -24.96 -4.92 -4.24
CA PHE A 48 -26.02 -4.41 -5.10
C PHE A 48 -27.41 -4.86 -4.63
N VAL A 49 -27.61 -6.16 -4.38
CA VAL A 49 -28.91 -6.71 -3.96
C VAL A 49 -29.31 -6.21 -2.57
N ALA A 50 -28.38 -6.20 -1.62
CA ALA A 50 -28.64 -5.69 -0.27
C ALA A 50 -29.02 -4.20 -0.31
N ASN A 51 -28.30 -3.39 -1.10
CA ASN A 51 -28.60 -1.97 -1.26
C ASN A 51 -29.91 -1.72 -2.03
N ALA A 52 -30.25 -2.56 -3.01
CA ALA A 52 -31.51 -2.49 -3.74
C ALA A 52 -32.70 -2.80 -2.81
N LEU A 53 -32.58 -3.84 -1.98
CA LEU A 53 -33.58 -4.18 -0.96
C LEU A 53 -33.72 -3.07 0.08
N ASP A 54 -32.60 -2.55 0.60
CA ASP A 54 -32.60 -1.41 1.52
C ASP A 54 -33.25 -0.16 0.92
N ASN A 55 -33.01 0.10 -0.37
CA ASN A 55 -33.56 1.23 -1.10
C ASN A 55 -35.09 1.12 -1.25
N LEU A 56 -35.57 -0.08 -1.59
CA LEU A 56 -37.00 -0.38 -1.73
C LEU A 56 -37.72 -0.48 -0.38
N ALA A 57 -37.02 -0.82 0.71
CA ALA A 57 -37.57 -0.98 2.06
C ALA A 57 -37.78 0.34 2.83
N GLY A 58 -37.39 1.51 2.27
CA GLY A 58 -37.95 2.80 2.69
C GLY A 58 -37.05 3.68 3.57
N SER A 59 -35.88 4.09 3.08
CA SER A 59 -35.20 5.27 3.62
C SER A 59 -34.51 6.12 2.54
N SER A 60 -35.29 6.71 1.63
CA SER A 60 -34.79 7.62 0.57
C SER A 60 -33.81 8.69 1.09
N ASP A 61 -34.03 9.18 2.32
CA ASP A 61 -33.25 10.25 2.93
C ASP A 61 -31.85 9.82 3.40
N LEU A 62 -31.63 8.53 3.67
CA LEU A 62 -30.34 7.99 4.15
C LEU A 62 -29.50 7.30 3.05
N ILE A 63 -30.07 7.11 1.86
CA ILE A 63 -29.41 6.46 0.71
C ILE A 63 -28.33 7.35 0.10
N SER A 64 -28.52 8.67 0.10
CA SER A 64 -27.51 9.64 -0.38
C SER A 64 -26.22 9.61 0.46
N VAL A 65 -26.29 9.16 1.71
CA VAL A 65 -25.15 9.11 2.64
C VAL A 65 -24.41 7.77 2.57
N ARG A 66 -25.10 6.66 2.23
CA ARG A 66 -24.55 5.30 2.29
C ARG A 66 -23.74 4.88 1.05
N GLY A 67 -23.73 5.68 -0.01
CA GLY A 67 -23.08 5.36 -1.30
C GLY A 67 -21.62 5.80 -1.47
N ARG A 68 -20.91 6.23 -0.43
CA ARG A 68 -19.45 6.40 -0.57
C ARG A 68 -18.81 5.02 -0.50
N GLN A 69 -18.72 4.36 -1.66
CA GLN A 69 -17.68 3.36 -1.88
C GLN A 69 -16.40 3.93 -1.28
N SER A 70 -15.68 3.12 -0.50
CA SER A 70 -14.34 3.47 -0.06
C SER A 70 -13.53 3.80 -1.31
N PHE A 71 -13.41 5.09 -1.65
CA PHE A 71 -12.66 5.52 -2.80
C PHE A 71 -11.22 5.11 -2.53
N PHE A 72 -10.78 4.04 -3.18
CA PHE A 72 -9.38 3.68 -3.19
C PHE A 72 -8.67 4.79 -3.96
N ARG A 73 -8.14 5.77 -3.22
CA ARG A 73 -7.33 6.85 -3.76
C ARG A 73 -5.87 6.48 -3.51
N PRO A 74 -5.23 5.72 -4.43
CA PRO A 74 -3.83 5.37 -4.26
C PRO A 74 -3.00 6.66 -4.21
N PHE A 75 -1.92 6.60 -3.45
CA PHE A 75 -0.99 7.73 -3.34
C PHE A 75 -0.12 7.79 -4.60
N THR A 76 -0.70 8.21 -5.73
CA THR A 76 -0.04 8.18 -7.04
C THR A 76 1.30 8.90 -7.07
N ARG A 77 1.46 9.99 -6.30
CA ARG A 77 2.76 10.68 -6.13
C ARG A 77 3.82 9.82 -5.44
N VAL A 78 3.42 9.00 -4.47
CA VAL A 78 4.32 8.05 -3.79
C VAL A 78 4.66 6.90 -4.73
N ASP A 79 3.69 6.43 -5.51
CA ASP A 79 3.91 5.38 -6.51
C ASP A 79 4.87 5.85 -7.62
N GLU A 80 4.69 7.06 -8.15
CA GLU A 80 5.61 7.68 -9.11
C GLU A 80 7.03 7.80 -8.55
N LEU A 81 7.17 8.23 -7.29
CA LEU A 81 8.47 8.38 -6.64
C LEU A 81 9.15 7.02 -6.44
N ARG A 82 8.37 6.00 -6.06
CA ARG A 82 8.83 4.61 -5.93
C ARG A 82 9.30 4.07 -7.29
N GLN A 83 8.51 4.27 -8.34
CA GLN A 83 8.88 3.83 -9.69
C GLN A 83 10.17 4.46 -10.19
N ARG A 84 10.38 5.77 -9.97
CA ARG A 84 11.62 6.46 -10.35
C ARG A 84 12.83 5.93 -9.56
N ALA A 85 12.67 5.71 -8.25
CA ALA A 85 13.72 5.12 -7.42
C ALA A 85 14.07 3.70 -7.91
N ASP A 86 13.06 2.87 -8.19
CA ASP A 86 13.25 1.51 -8.70
C ASP A 86 13.99 1.52 -10.06
N GLN A 87 13.68 2.46 -10.96
CA GLN A 87 14.35 2.56 -12.25
C GLN A 87 15.84 2.91 -12.12
N GLN A 88 16.19 3.91 -11.32
CA GLN A 88 17.59 4.32 -11.11
C GLN A 88 18.41 3.21 -10.42
N LEU A 89 17.78 2.50 -9.49
CA LEU A 89 18.45 1.43 -8.74
C LEU A 89 18.61 0.16 -9.58
N ARG A 90 17.63 -0.20 -10.43
CA ARG A 90 17.73 -1.34 -11.36
C ARG A 90 18.92 -1.23 -12.30
N ALA A 91 19.16 -0.05 -12.86
CA ALA A 91 20.31 0.18 -13.74
C ALA A 91 21.65 -0.08 -13.02
N THR A 92 21.76 0.44 -11.78
CA THR A 92 22.94 0.22 -10.93
C THR A 92 23.11 -1.26 -10.55
N GLU A 93 22.01 -1.94 -10.19
CA GLU A 93 22.04 -3.37 -9.86
C GLU A 93 22.47 -4.23 -11.05
N GLN A 94 21.97 -3.94 -12.25
CA GLN A 94 22.35 -4.63 -13.48
C GLN A 94 23.84 -4.43 -13.81
N ALA A 95 24.33 -3.19 -13.67
CA ALA A 95 25.74 -2.88 -13.89
C ALA A 95 26.65 -3.65 -12.89
N LEU A 96 26.28 -3.66 -11.60
CA LEU A 96 27.03 -4.38 -10.58
C LEU A 96 26.99 -5.91 -10.77
N ASN A 97 25.84 -6.47 -11.14
CA ASN A 97 25.73 -7.90 -11.44
C ASN A 97 26.56 -8.29 -12.67
N SER A 98 26.55 -7.47 -13.72
CA SER A 98 27.36 -7.72 -14.93
C SER A 98 28.85 -7.70 -14.59
N LYS A 99 29.29 -6.71 -13.82
CA LYS A 99 30.66 -6.60 -13.35
C LYS A 99 31.07 -7.77 -12.45
N LEU A 100 30.17 -8.25 -11.60
CA LEU A 100 30.39 -9.42 -10.76
C LEU A 100 30.60 -10.68 -11.61
N GLN A 101 29.72 -10.91 -12.60
CA GLN A 101 29.82 -12.04 -13.51
C GLN A 101 31.13 -12.01 -14.32
N GLU A 102 31.52 -10.85 -14.84
CA GLU A 102 32.79 -10.70 -15.57
C GLU A 102 33.99 -11.02 -14.67
N THR A 103 33.97 -10.55 -13.42
CA THR A 103 35.04 -10.83 -12.44
C THR A 103 35.10 -12.32 -12.08
N GLU A 104 33.95 -12.97 -11.91
CA GLU A 104 33.87 -14.41 -11.63
C GLU A 104 34.34 -15.24 -12.83
N GLN A 105 34.02 -14.83 -14.06
CA GLN A 105 34.52 -15.48 -15.27
C GLN A 105 36.04 -15.38 -15.40
N LYS A 106 36.63 -14.21 -15.15
CA LYS A 106 38.09 -14.03 -15.16
C LYS A 106 38.77 -14.93 -14.10
N LEU A 107 38.20 -15.00 -12.90
CA LEU A 107 38.70 -15.89 -11.85
C LEU A 107 38.61 -17.37 -12.25
N MET A 108 37.51 -17.80 -12.89
CA MET A 108 37.37 -19.17 -13.38
C MET A 108 38.38 -19.48 -14.50
N GLN A 109 38.63 -18.56 -15.42
CA GLN A 109 39.63 -18.75 -16.49
C GLN A 109 41.05 -18.87 -15.94
N LEU A 110 41.42 -18.03 -14.97
CA LEU A 110 42.71 -18.12 -14.27
C LEU A 110 42.84 -19.44 -13.49
N GLN A 111 41.76 -19.95 -12.90
CA GLN A 111 41.74 -21.24 -12.21
C GLN A 111 41.78 -22.44 -13.18
N ALA A 112 41.11 -22.36 -14.32
CA ALA A 112 41.12 -23.40 -15.35
C ALA A 112 42.50 -23.50 -16.05
N GLY A 113 43.16 -22.37 -16.30
CA GLY A 113 44.53 -22.34 -16.83
C GLY A 113 45.56 -23.00 -15.91
N ARG A 114 45.31 -23.05 -14.58
CA ARG A 114 46.16 -23.79 -13.62
C ARG A 114 46.12 -25.30 -13.83
N SER A 115 44.95 -25.86 -14.17
CA SER A 115 44.78 -27.30 -14.37
C SER A 115 45.45 -27.83 -15.63
N ASP A 116 45.61 -27.00 -16.67
CA ASP A 116 46.11 -27.42 -17.98
C ASP A 116 47.66 -27.36 -18.07
N GLN A 117 48.32 -26.48 -17.30
CA GLN A 117 49.78 -26.29 -17.35
C GLN A 117 50.59 -27.23 -16.44
N GLY A 118 49.97 -28.14 -15.69
CA GLY A 118 50.68 -29.08 -14.80
C GLY A 118 51.48 -28.43 -13.66
N SER A 119 51.42 -27.09 -13.51
CA SER A 119 52.09 -26.35 -12.44
C SER A 119 51.20 -26.32 -11.20
N LEU A 120 51.66 -26.96 -10.12
CA LEU A 120 51.01 -26.94 -8.81
C LEU A 120 51.16 -25.59 -8.06
N SER A 121 51.95 -24.64 -8.59
CA SER A 121 52.23 -23.35 -7.95
C SER A 121 51.95 -22.16 -8.87
N LEU A 122 51.35 -21.10 -8.29
CA LEU A 122 51.16 -19.80 -8.97
C LEU A 122 52.51 -19.12 -9.18
N THR A 123 52.65 -18.41 -10.30
CA THR A 123 53.66 -17.36 -10.38
C THR A 123 53.27 -16.21 -9.43
N PRO A 124 54.24 -15.51 -8.81
CA PRO A 124 53.95 -14.41 -7.88
C PRO A 124 53.12 -13.29 -8.54
N GLU A 125 53.24 -13.11 -9.85
CA GLU A 125 52.43 -12.17 -10.65
C GLU A 125 50.96 -12.60 -10.76
N GLN A 126 50.70 -13.88 -11.04
CA GLN A 126 49.34 -14.44 -11.08
C GLN A 126 48.68 -14.45 -9.69
N GLU A 127 49.45 -14.64 -8.62
CA GLU A 127 48.94 -14.60 -7.25
C GLU A 127 48.49 -13.19 -6.86
N GLN A 128 49.24 -12.15 -7.23
CA GLN A 128 48.82 -10.76 -7.04
C GLN A 128 47.56 -10.42 -7.83
N GLU A 129 47.47 -10.86 -9.09
CA GLU A 129 46.30 -10.62 -9.94
C GLU A 129 45.04 -11.31 -9.39
N LEU A 130 45.18 -12.55 -8.91
CA LEU A 130 44.11 -13.29 -8.24
C LEU A 130 43.60 -12.58 -6.98
N LEU A 131 44.51 -12.06 -6.16
CA LEU A 131 44.15 -11.27 -4.96
C LEU A 131 43.39 -9.99 -5.35
N GLY A 132 43.82 -9.30 -6.41
CA GLY A 132 43.13 -8.14 -6.96
C GLY A 132 41.69 -8.46 -7.38
N PHE A 133 41.49 -9.54 -8.14
CA PHE A 133 40.15 -9.96 -8.56
C PHE A 133 39.27 -10.42 -7.40
N GLN A 134 39.83 -11.08 -6.37
CA GLN A 134 39.08 -11.45 -5.18
C GLN A 134 38.61 -10.22 -4.39
N GLN A 135 39.48 -9.20 -4.26
CA GLN A 135 39.11 -7.93 -3.64
C GLN A 135 38.02 -7.22 -4.44
N GLU A 136 38.14 -7.20 -5.77
CA GLU A 136 37.13 -6.61 -6.66
C GLU A 136 35.77 -7.29 -6.50
N ARG A 137 35.73 -8.62 -6.51
CA ARG A 137 34.50 -9.40 -6.30
C ARG A 137 33.85 -9.07 -4.96
N ASN A 138 34.65 -8.97 -3.89
CA ASN A 138 34.15 -8.64 -2.56
C ASN A 138 33.61 -7.20 -2.49
N ARG A 139 34.29 -6.26 -3.15
CA ARG A 139 33.83 -4.87 -3.29
C ARG A 139 32.48 -4.79 -4.00
N VAL A 140 32.38 -5.40 -5.18
CA VAL A 140 31.14 -5.40 -5.98
C VAL A 140 29.98 -6.07 -5.23
N ARG A 141 30.23 -7.18 -4.51
CA ARG A 141 29.23 -7.82 -3.65
C ARG A 141 28.74 -6.91 -2.52
N LYS A 142 29.64 -6.13 -1.92
CA LYS A 142 29.28 -5.17 -0.86
C LYS A 142 28.43 -4.04 -1.43
N GLU A 143 28.84 -3.47 -2.55
CA GLU A 143 28.08 -2.44 -3.27
C GLU A 143 26.68 -2.94 -3.65
N LEU A 144 26.56 -4.16 -4.17
CA LEU A 144 25.28 -4.77 -4.51
C LEU A 144 24.36 -4.91 -3.29
N ARG A 145 24.92 -5.31 -2.14
CA ARG A 145 24.17 -5.42 -0.88
C ARG A 145 23.72 -4.05 -0.37
N GLU A 146 24.54 -3.03 -0.55
CA GLU A 146 24.23 -1.66 -0.14
C GLU A 146 23.13 -1.04 -1.01
N VAL A 147 23.20 -1.23 -2.33
CA VAL A 147 22.14 -0.84 -3.29
C VAL A 147 20.82 -1.54 -2.96
N ARG A 148 20.84 -2.82 -2.63
CA ARG A 148 19.63 -3.55 -2.20
C ARG A 148 19.09 -3.08 -0.85
N ARG A 149 19.95 -2.62 0.06
CA ARG A 149 19.53 -2.08 1.35
C ARG A 149 18.95 -0.66 1.23
N SER A 150 19.46 0.14 0.30
CA SER A 150 18.92 1.48 0.04
C SER A 150 17.51 1.43 -0.59
N LEU A 151 17.17 0.32 -1.29
CA LEU A 151 15.81 0.03 -1.77
C LEU A 151 14.76 0.10 -0.64
N ASP A 152 15.06 -0.48 0.53
CA ASP A 152 14.10 -0.58 1.63
C ASP A 152 14.01 0.73 2.46
N VAL A 153 15.16 1.38 2.72
CA VAL A 153 15.23 2.50 3.68
C VAL A 153 14.61 3.80 3.15
N GLY A 154 14.64 4.05 1.85
CA GLY A 154 14.10 5.29 1.26
C GLY A 154 12.57 5.37 1.33
N ILE A 155 11.89 4.24 1.09
CA ILE A 155 10.43 4.14 1.01
C ILE A 155 9.81 4.23 2.40
N ASP A 156 10.41 3.56 3.38
CA ASP A 156 9.89 3.49 4.74
C ASP A 156 9.86 4.86 5.43
N LYS A 157 10.85 5.72 5.17
CA LYS A 157 10.95 7.06 5.79
C LYS A 157 9.82 7.98 5.35
N LEU A 158 9.53 8.02 4.05
CA LEU A 158 8.45 8.85 3.48
C LEU A 158 7.09 8.42 4.00
N GLY A 159 6.82 7.11 3.98
CA GLY A 159 5.58 6.55 4.51
C GLY A 159 5.41 6.83 6.01
N THR A 160 6.49 6.74 6.78
CA THR A 160 6.48 7.01 8.22
C THR A 160 6.19 8.48 8.54
N TRP A 161 6.84 9.42 7.84
CA TRP A 161 6.60 10.85 8.03
C TRP A 161 5.15 11.24 7.69
N LEU A 162 4.61 10.70 6.59
CA LEU A 162 3.22 10.96 6.19
C LEU A 162 2.22 10.44 7.24
N LYS A 163 2.48 9.25 7.80
CA LYS A 163 1.68 8.67 8.88
C LYS A 163 1.75 9.51 10.15
N ILE A 164 2.93 9.97 10.56
CA ILE A 164 3.10 10.80 11.76
C ILE A 164 2.30 12.10 11.63
N ILE A 165 2.39 12.78 10.49
CA ILE A 165 1.61 14.00 10.26
C ILE A 165 0.11 13.67 10.33
N ASN A 166 -0.39 12.73 9.54
CA ASN A 166 -1.84 12.51 9.47
C ASN A 166 -2.44 11.92 10.77
N VAL A 167 -1.75 10.98 11.41
CA VAL A 167 -2.22 10.33 12.65
C VAL A 167 -2.04 11.24 13.86
N GLY A 168 -0.99 12.06 13.90
CA GLY A 168 -0.69 12.94 15.03
C GLY A 168 -1.43 14.29 14.95
N LEU A 169 -1.53 14.88 13.77
CA LEU A 169 -2.05 16.25 13.59
C LEU A 169 -3.54 16.35 13.94
N ILE A 170 -4.37 15.40 13.51
CA ILE A 170 -5.83 15.47 13.73
C ILE A 170 -6.18 15.38 15.22
N PRO A 171 -5.72 14.37 16.00
CA PRO A 171 -5.97 14.32 17.45
C PRO A 171 -5.39 15.53 18.19
N PHE A 172 -4.24 16.03 17.75
CA PHE A 172 -3.62 17.22 18.35
C PHE A 172 -4.47 18.48 18.16
N LEU A 173 -4.94 18.74 16.94
CA LEU A 173 -5.82 19.88 16.64
C LEU A 173 -7.14 19.80 17.41
N LEU A 174 -7.75 18.62 17.49
CA LEU A 174 -8.97 18.39 18.28
C LEU A 174 -8.73 18.64 19.78
N SER A 175 -7.59 18.22 20.30
CA SER A 175 -7.21 18.45 21.69
C SER A 175 -7.08 19.95 22.00
N ILE A 176 -6.42 20.72 21.12
CA ILE A 176 -6.31 22.18 21.25
C ILE A 176 -7.70 22.83 21.22
N LEU A 177 -8.56 22.41 20.28
CA LEU A 177 -9.90 22.96 20.14
C LEU A 177 -10.74 22.70 21.41
N ALA A 178 -10.69 21.48 21.95
CA ALA A 178 -11.38 21.12 23.17
C ALA A 178 -10.92 21.97 24.37
N ILE A 179 -9.60 22.16 24.53
CA ILE A 179 -9.02 23.01 25.57
C ILE A 179 -9.48 24.46 25.41
N ALA A 180 -9.46 25.00 24.19
CA ALA A 180 -9.88 26.38 23.91
C ALA A 180 -11.36 26.61 24.25
N ILE A 181 -12.23 25.65 23.92
CA ILE A 181 -13.66 25.69 24.27
C ILE A 181 -13.84 25.63 25.79
N ALA A 182 -13.14 24.72 26.48
CA ALA A 182 -13.20 24.60 27.93
C ALA A 182 -12.76 25.89 28.64
N ALA A 183 -11.67 26.52 28.16
CA ALA A 183 -11.18 27.79 28.68
C ALA A 183 -12.19 28.93 28.49
N ARG A 184 -12.80 29.06 27.31
CA ARG A 184 -13.86 30.06 27.05
C ARG A 184 -15.09 29.85 27.93
N ARG A 185 -15.54 28.61 28.09
CA ARG A 185 -16.70 28.27 28.92
C ARG A 185 -16.46 28.60 30.40
N ARG A 186 -15.27 28.30 30.93
CA ARG A 186 -14.88 28.68 32.30
C ARG A 186 -14.82 30.19 32.51
N ARG A 187 -14.35 30.97 31.52
CA ARG A 187 -14.34 32.44 31.59
C ARG A 187 -15.74 33.04 31.63
N ARG A 188 -16.69 32.51 30.82
CA ARG A 188 -18.09 32.97 30.84
C ARG A 188 -18.80 32.68 32.17
N LEU A 189 -18.57 31.51 32.77
CA LEU A 189 -19.14 31.14 34.08
C LEU A 189 -18.56 31.97 35.24
N LYS A 190 -17.29 32.40 35.14
CA LYS A 190 -16.70 33.34 36.12
C LYS A 190 -17.27 34.75 35.97
N ALA A 191 -17.49 35.22 34.75
CA ALA A 191 -18.09 36.53 34.50
C ALA A 191 -19.52 36.63 35.05
N SER A 192 -20.34 35.59 34.89
CA SER A 192 -21.73 35.58 35.43
C SER A 192 -21.80 35.50 36.96
N ARG A 193 -20.79 34.91 37.62
CA ARG A 193 -20.72 34.86 39.10
C ARG A 193 -20.35 36.19 39.74
N ILE A 194 -19.59 37.04 39.05
CA ILE A 194 -19.19 38.36 39.57
C ILE A 194 -20.38 39.33 39.53
N THR A 195 -21.19 39.30 38.47
CA THR A 195 -22.37 40.18 38.35
C THR A 195 -23.50 39.85 39.33
N GLY A 196 -23.63 38.59 39.77
CA GLY A 196 -24.61 38.18 40.79
C GLY A 196 -24.18 38.40 42.24
N ALA A 197 -22.92 38.79 42.50
CA ALA A 197 -22.41 39.09 43.84
C ALA A 197 -22.40 40.60 44.16
N THR A 198 -22.75 41.44 43.18
CA THR A 198 -22.78 42.91 43.28
C THR A 198 -24.18 43.51 43.18
N ALA A 199 -25.24 42.68 43.29
CA ALA A 199 -26.63 43.09 43.42
C ALA A 199 -27.14 42.64 44.80
#